data_AF-A0A9X7RH11-F1
#
_entry.id   AF-A0A9X7RH11-F1
#
_cell.length_a   1.000
_cell.length_b   1.000
_cell.length_c   1.000
_cell.angle_alpha   90.00
_cell.angle_beta   90.00
_cell.angle_gamma   90.00
#
_symmetry.space_group_name_H-M   'P 1'
#
loop_
_entity.id
_entity.type
_entity.pdbx_description
1 polymer ?
#
loop_
_entity_poly.entity_id
_entity_poly.type
_entity_poly.pdbx_seq_one_letter_code
_entity_poly.pdbx_strand_id
1 'polypeptide(L)'
;MSANKTSQSYIEQSLEETRAKREIATERLVRLFHETFEDGDRAVRAYGQQVGKRGIEHVVRKVQLDDGFFGRHWHFGWIRGGLFAEGNRKKALEHLQQLPDAMRDHHSLVTQEWDLEYALERSRERETGKRDREEELFRREPERERDR
;
A
#
# COMPACT_ATOMS: atom_id res chain seq x y z
N MET A 1 -16.45 27.83 -8.80
CA MET A 1 -16.05 26.63 -8.02
C MET A 1 -14.90 27.02 -7.10
N SER A 2 -14.88 26.55 -5.85
CA SER A 2 -13.80 26.87 -4.89
C SER A 2 -12.60 25.94 -5.12
N ALA A 3 -11.38 26.48 -5.09
CA ALA A 3 -10.14 25.72 -5.30
C ALA A 3 -10.01 24.48 -4.38
N ASN A 4 -10.59 24.52 -3.17
CA ASN A 4 -10.58 23.38 -2.25
C ASN A 4 -11.40 22.19 -2.77
N LYS A 5 -12.51 22.43 -3.50
CA LYS A 5 -13.33 21.36 -4.09
C LYS A 5 -12.60 20.68 -5.24
N THR A 6 -11.83 21.44 -6.02
CA THR A 6 -10.99 20.91 -7.10
C THR A 6 -9.82 20.09 -6.54
N SER A 7 -9.21 20.52 -5.42
CA SER A 7 -8.14 19.78 -4.75
C SER A 7 -8.63 18.48 -4.09
N GLN A 8 -9.79 18.47 -3.43
CA GLN A 8 -10.38 17.25 -2.87
C GLN A 8 -10.70 16.21 -3.96
N SER A 9 -11.34 16.65 -5.05
CA SER A 9 -11.65 15.78 -6.19
C SER A 9 -10.39 15.14 -6.79
N TYR A 10 -9.27 15.87 -6.86
CA TYR A 10 -7.99 15.31 -7.33
C TYR A 10 -7.40 14.27 -6.36
N ILE A 11 -7.49 14.49 -5.05
CA ILE A 11 -7.04 13.53 -4.03
C ILE A 11 -7.88 12.25 -4.10
N GLU A 12 -9.21 12.39 -4.22
CA GLU A 12 -10.13 11.25 -4.33
C GLU A 12 -9.86 10.43 -5.60
N GLN A 13 -9.66 11.09 -6.74
CA GLN A 13 -9.28 10.40 -7.98
C GLN A 13 -7.93 9.69 -7.84
N SER A 14 -6.93 10.35 -7.26
CA SER A 14 -5.60 9.76 -7.04
C SER A 14 -5.65 8.55 -6.10
N LEU A 15 -6.54 8.59 -5.09
CA LEU A 15 -6.78 7.48 -4.17
C LEU A 15 -7.41 6.28 -4.89
N GLU A 16 -8.40 6.51 -5.75
CA GLU A 16 -9.02 5.46 -6.56
C GLU A 16 -8.01 4.80 -7.51
N GLU A 17 -7.22 5.61 -8.22
CA GLU A 17 -6.16 5.11 -9.10
C GLU A 17 -5.10 4.31 -8.34
N THR A 18 -4.71 4.75 -7.15
CA THR A 18 -3.72 4.07 -6.30
C THR A 18 -4.27 2.75 -5.78
N ARG A 19 -5.56 2.69 -5.38
CA ARG A 19 -6.23 1.46 -4.96
C ARG A 19 -6.28 0.42 -6.08
N ALA A 20 -6.65 0.83 -7.29
CA ALA A 20 -6.66 -0.06 -8.45
C ALA A 20 -5.26 -0.60 -8.77
N LYS A 21 -4.23 0.26 -8.75
CA LYS A 21 -2.83 -0.18 -8.94
C LYS A 21 -2.38 -1.14 -7.84
N ARG A 22 -2.77 -0.89 -6.59
CA ARG A 22 -2.45 -1.74 -5.43
C ARG A 22 -3.11 -3.11 -5.54
N GLU A 23 -4.35 -3.19 -6.01
CA GLU A 23 -5.03 -4.48 -6.25
C GLU A 23 -4.28 -5.31 -7.28
N ILE A 24 -3.89 -4.72 -8.41
CA ILE A 24 -3.07 -5.38 -9.44
C ILE A 24 -1.73 -5.83 -8.87
N ALA A 25 -1.06 -4.97 -8.08
CA ALA A 25 0.20 -5.32 -7.42
C ALA A 25 0.03 -6.46 -6.40
N THR A 26 -1.10 -6.49 -5.69
CA THR A 26 -1.45 -7.56 -4.74
C THR A 26 -1.62 -8.88 -5.46
N GLU A 27 -2.40 -8.90 -6.54
CA GLU A 27 -2.59 -10.11 -7.36
C GLU A 27 -1.27 -10.64 -7.92
N ARG A 28 -0.43 -9.74 -8.45
CA ARG A 28 0.91 -10.09 -8.93
C ARG A 28 1.76 -10.70 -7.81
N LEU A 29 1.75 -10.09 -6.63
CA LEU A 29 2.52 -10.57 -5.47
C LEU A 29 2.05 -11.95 -5.01
N VAL A 30 0.73 -12.14 -4.85
CA VAL A 30 0.11 -13.42 -4.46
C VAL A 30 0.44 -14.51 -5.48
N ARG A 31 0.31 -14.21 -6.77
CA ARG A 31 0.67 -15.15 -7.85
C ARG A 31 2.14 -15.58 -7.75
N LEU A 32 3.07 -14.64 -7.57
CA LEU A 32 4.50 -14.95 -7.43
C LEU A 32 4.79 -15.80 -6.20
N PHE A 33 4.11 -15.58 -5.07
CA PHE A 33 4.23 -16.44 -3.89
C PHE A 33 3.73 -17.87 -4.17
N HIS A 34 2.59 -18.01 -4.83
CA HIS A 34 2.01 -19.32 -5.21
C HIS A 34 2.86 -20.06 -6.25
N GLU A 35 3.54 -19.33 -7.13
CA GLU A 35 4.46 -19.90 -8.12
C GLU A 35 5.81 -20.31 -7.51
N THR A 36 6.21 -19.67 -6.41
CA THR A 36 7.51 -19.90 -5.76
C THR A 36 7.43 -20.93 -4.62
N PHE A 37 6.38 -20.91 -3.80
CA PHE A 37 6.25 -21.72 -2.59
C PHE A 37 5.19 -22.81 -2.73
N GLU A 38 5.38 -23.93 -2.02
CA GLU A 38 4.43 -25.04 -1.99
C GLU A 38 3.10 -24.63 -1.35
N ASP A 39 3.18 -23.92 -0.23
CA ASP A 39 2.05 -23.30 0.47
C ASP A 39 2.11 -21.77 0.28
N GLY A 40 1.62 -21.32 -0.88
CA GLY A 40 1.62 -19.90 -1.26
C GLY A 40 0.84 -19.02 -0.28
N ASP A 41 -0.29 -19.50 0.25
CA ASP A 41 -1.12 -18.72 1.19
C ASP A 41 -0.41 -18.51 2.52
N ARG A 42 0.27 -19.54 3.04
CA ARG A 42 1.13 -19.38 4.21
C ARG A 42 2.27 -18.41 3.94
N ALA A 43 2.90 -18.46 2.77
CA ALA A 43 3.98 -17.55 2.39
C ALA A 43 3.50 -16.08 2.37
N VAL A 44 2.32 -15.82 1.79
CA VAL A 44 1.68 -14.48 1.77
C VAL A 44 1.37 -14.00 3.20
N ARG A 45 0.80 -14.85 4.06
CA ARG A 45 0.54 -14.50 5.47
C ARG A 45 1.84 -14.18 6.23
N ALA A 46 2.88 -15.00 6.02
CA ALA A 46 4.17 -14.79 6.66
C ALA A 46 4.83 -13.48 6.19
N TYR A 47 4.71 -13.15 4.90
CA TYR A 47 5.12 -11.87 4.35
C TYR A 47 4.43 -10.71 5.08
N GLY A 48 3.10 -10.69 5.15
CA GLY A 48 2.36 -9.62 5.82
C GLY A 48 2.76 -9.44 7.28
N GLN A 49 2.92 -10.54 8.02
CA GLN A 49 3.38 -10.51 9.41
C GLN A 49 4.80 -9.96 9.57
N GLN A 50 5.72 -10.30 8.67
CA GLN A 50 7.10 -9.83 8.76
C GLN A 50 7.22 -8.36 8.36
N VAL A 51 6.46 -7.90 7.36
CA VAL A 51 6.41 -6.49 6.98
C VAL A 51 5.94 -5.65 8.16
N GLY A 52 4.84 -6.03 8.81
CA GLY A 52 4.32 -5.30 9.97
C GLY A 52 5.26 -5.28 11.18
N LYS A 53 6.12 -6.29 11.35
CA LYS A 53 7.04 -6.39 12.51
C LYS A 53 8.42 -5.76 12.26
N ARG A 54 8.92 -5.79 11.03
CA ARG A 54 10.33 -5.48 10.72
C ARG A 54 10.53 -4.59 9.51
N GLY A 55 9.46 -4.22 8.81
CA GLY A 55 9.50 -3.37 7.62
C GLY A 55 9.84 -4.13 6.34
N ILE A 56 9.53 -3.51 5.20
CA ILE A 56 9.64 -4.11 3.87
C ILE A 56 11.08 -4.52 3.51
N GLU A 57 12.06 -3.65 3.76
CA GLU A 57 13.45 -3.93 3.38
C GLU A 57 14.03 -5.12 4.15
N HIS A 58 13.57 -5.38 5.37
CA HIS A 58 13.96 -6.60 6.09
C HIS A 58 13.44 -7.87 5.40
N VAL A 59 12.22 -7.83 4.89
CA VAL A 59 11.57 -8.96 4.22
C VAL A 59 12.18 -9.18 2.84
N VAL A 60 12.38 -8.11 2.08
CA VAL A 60 13.08 -8.15 0.79
C VAL A 60 14.49 -8.71 0.97
N ARG A 61 15.22 -8.23 1.98
CA ARG A 61 16.53 -8.76 2.36
C ARG A 61 16.49 -10.26 2.63
N LYS A 62 15.46 -10.81 3.29
CA LYS A 62 15.33 -12.27 3.51
C LYS A 62 15.02 -13.08 2.26
N VAL A 63 14.29 -12.50 1.33
CA VAL A 63 14.02 -13.15 0.03
C VAL A 63 15.29 -13.15 -0.82
N GLN A 64 16.08 -12.07 -0.75
CA GLN A 64 17.32 -11.88 -1.52
C GLN A 64 18.57 -12.52 -0.90
N LEU A 65 18.73 -12.52 0.44
CA LEU A 65 20.00 -12.86 1.12
C LEU A 65 20.18 -14.32 1.53
N ASP A 66 21.33 -14.83 1.07
CA ASP A 66 22.42 -15.64 1.64
C ASP A 66 22.22 -16.86 2.55
N ASP A 67 21.13 -17.04 3.29
CA ASP A 67 20.88 -18.34 3.97
C ASP A 67 20.37 -19.42 2.97
N GLY A 68 20.41 -19.08 1.67
CA GLY A 68 20.00 -19.94 0.57
C GLY A 68 18.53 -20.33 0.62
N PHE A 69 18.23 -21.51 0.08
CA PHE A 69 16.88 -22.09 0.16
C PHE A 69 16.39 -22.23 1.61
N PHE A 70 17.30 -22.46 2.56
CA PHE A 70 16.95 -22.80 3.94
C PHE A 70 16.35 -21.61 4.71
N GLY A 71 16.94 -20.42 4.59
CA GLY A 71 16.37 -19.20 5.18
C GLY A 71 14.98 -18.86 4.62
N ARG A 72 14.79 -19.04 3.31
CA ARG A 72 13.48 -18.85 2.66
C ARG A 72 12.45 -19.86 3.17
N HIS A 73 12.86 -21.13 3.32
CA HIS A 73 12.00 -22.18 3.88
C HIS A 73 11.51 -21.86 5.28
N TRP A 74 12.42 -21.44 6.15
CA TRP A 74 12.10 -21.10 7.54
C TRP A 74 11.10 -19.95 7.65
N HIS A 75 11.21 -18.97 6.75
CA HIS A 75 10.42 -17.74 6.82
C HIS A 75 9.12 -17.74 6.05
N PHE A 76 9.06 -18.45 4.91
CA PHE A 76 7.92 -18.41 3.99
C PHE A 76 7.33 -19.79 3.70
N GLY A 77 8.04 -20.88 4.07
CA GLY A 77 7.61 -22.26 3.81
C GLY A 77 8.37 -22.92 2.67
N TRP A 78 8.05 -24.18 2.40
CA TRP A 78 8.76 -24.97 1.41
C TRP A 78 8.68 -24.35 0.01
N ILE A 79 9.81 -24.35 -0.69
CA ILE A 79 9.87 -23.90 -2.08
C ILE A 79 9.46 -25.08 -2.97
N ARG A 80 8.69 -24.83 -4.02
CA ARG A 80 8.20 -25.89 -4.90
C ARG A 80 9.34 -26.77 -5.43
N GLY A 81 9.14 -28.09 -5.40
CA GLY A 81 10.04 -29.09 -5.98
C GLY A 81 10.49 -28.80 -7.42
N GLY A 82 9.67 -28.08 -8.21
CA GLY A 82 10.01 -27.62 -9.55
C GLY A 82 11.24 -26.71 -9.66
N LEU A 83 11.67 -26.06 -8.56
CA LEU A 83 12.94 -25.34 -8.49
C LEU A 83 14.17 -26.27 -8.53
N PHE A 84 13.97 -27.56 -8.27
CA PHE A 84 15.01 -28.59 -8.29
C PHE A 84 14.96 -29.47 -9.54
N ALA A 85 13.88 -29.43 -10.33
CA ALA A 85 13.74 -30.18 -11.58
C ALA A 85 14.18 -29.33 -12.79
N GLU A 86 15.10 -29.84 -13.62
CA GLU A 86 15.78 -29.07 -14.69
C GLU A 86 14.84 -28.31 -15.64
N GLY A 87 13.70 -28.88 -16.03
CA GLY A 87 12.76 -28.25 -16.96
C GLY A 87 11.96 -27.08 -16.39
N ASN A 88 11.73 -27.04 -15.06
CA ASN A 88 10.92 -26.01 -14.39
C ASN A 88 11.77 -25.03 -13.56
N ARG A 89 13.05 -25.34 -13.38
CA ARG A 89 13.98 -24.57 -12.54
C ARG A 89 14.15 -23.13 -13.00
N LYS A 90 14.26 -22.90 -14.32
CA LYS A 90 14.44 -21.55 -14.88
C LYS A 90 13.26 -20.64 -14.52
N LYS A 91 12.04 -21.10 -14.79
CA LYS A 91 10.80 -20.34 -14.53
C LYS A 91 10.61 -20.06 -13.04
N ALA A 92 10.87 -21.04 -12.19
CA ALA A 92 10.72 -20.88 -10.76
C ALA A 92 11.81 -19.96 -10.15
N LEU A 93 13.03 -19.92 -10.71
CA LEU A 93 14.05 -18.91 -10.37
C LEU A 93 13.66 -17.51 -10.83
N GLU A 94 13.06 -17.37 -12.02
CA GLU A 94 12.55 -16.08 -12.52
C GLU A 94 11.49 -15.50 -11.59
N HIS A 95 10.53 -16.31 -11.13
CA HIS A 95 9.52 -15.87 -10.17
C HIS A 95 10.14 -15.45 -8.82
N LEU A 96 11.10 -16.22 -8.33
CA LEU A 96 11.82 -15.88 -7.09
C LEU A 96 12.60 -14.55 -7.22
N GLN A 97 13.19 -14.27 -8.39
CA GLN A 97 13.90 -13.02 -8.67
C GLN A 97 12.96 -11.81 -8.79
N GLN A 98 11.71 -12.01 -9.19
CA GLN A 98 10.70 -10.94 -9.30
C GLN A 98 10.05 -10.57 -7.97
N LEU A 99 10.08 -11.45 -6.96
CA LEU A 99 9.45 -11.22 -5.66
C LEU A 99 9.93 -9.94 -4.96
N PRO A 100 11.24 -9.63 -4.85
CA PRO A 100 11.72 -8.40 -4.22
C PRO A 100 11.10 -7.12 -4.76
N ASP A 101 11.04 -7.00 -6.08
CA ASP A 101 10.52 -5.79 -6.72
C ASP A 101 8.99 -5.72 -6.58
N ALA A 102 8.29 -6.85 -6.74
CA ALA A 102 6.85 -6.91 -6.51
C ALA A 102 6.47 -6.54 -5.06
N MET A 103 7.29 -6.94 -4.08
CA MET A 103 7.11 -6.56 -2.67
C MET A 103 7.26 -5.05 -2.46
N ARG A 104 8.30 -4.44 -3.04
CA ARG A 104 8.53 -2.99 -2.95
C ARG A 104 7.42 -2.20 -3.64
N ASP A 105 7.01 -2.61 -4.84
CA ASP A 105 5.93 -1.99 -5.59
C ASP A 105 4.63 -1.99 -4.78
N HIS A 106 4.23 -3.16 -4.27
CA HIS A 106 3.05 -3.28 -3.43
C HIS A 106 3.14 -2.40 -2.17
N HIS A 107 4.26 -2.44 -1.46
CA HIS A 107 4.44 -1.64 -0.24
C HIS A 107 4.43 -0.13 -0.51
N SER A 108 5.04 0.31 -1.61
CA SER A 108 5.01 1.72 -2.02
C SER A 108 3.58 2.19 -2.28
N LEU A 109 2.77 1.37 -2.94
CA LEU A 109 1.36 1.69 -3.21
C LEU A 109 0.51 1.73 -1.93
N VAL A 110 0.74 0.81 -0.98
CA VAL A 110 0.08 0.85 0.35
C VAL A 110 0.45 2.14 1.10
N THR A 111 1.72 2.54 1.05
CA THR A 111 2.19 3.77 1.70
C THR A 111 1.53 5.01 1.06
N GLN A 112 1.50 5.06 -0.27
CA GLN A 112 0.83 6.14 -1.01
C GLN A 112 -0.67 6.21 -0.72
N GLU A 113 -1.35 5.06 -0.61
CA GLU A 113 -2.76 5.00 -0.22
C GLU A 113 -2.98 5.66 1.16
N TRP A 114 -2.19 5.29 2.17
CA TRP A 114 -2.27 5.90 3.50
C TRP A 114 -1.98 7.41 3.50
N ASP A 115 -0.97 7.84 2.74
CA ASP A 115 -0.65 9.27 2.61
C ASP A 115 -1.80 10.06 1.98
N LEU A 116 -2.47 9.50 0.97
CA LEU A 116 -3.64 10.10 0.32
C LEU A 116 -4.88 10.11 1.22
N GLU A 117 -5.14 9.03 1.96
CA GLU A 117 -6.22 8.96 2.95
C GLU A 117 -6.04 10.03 4.03
N TYR A 118 -4.82 10.17 4.55
CA TYR A 118 -4.49 11.19 5.52
C TYR A 118 -4.60 12.61 4.96
N ALA A 119 -4.17 12.83 3.71
CA ALA A 119 -4.33 14.12 3.03
C ALA A 119 -5.81 14.48 2.82
N LEU A 120 -6.65 13.49 2.51
CA LEU A 120 -8.10 13.67 2.35
C LEU A 120 -8.76 14.04 3.68
N GLU A 121 -8.43 13.34 4.76
CA GLU A 121 -8.92 13.63 6.12
C GLU A 121 -8.54 15.06 6.54
N ARG A 122 -7.26 15.42 6.42
CA ARG A 122 -6.75 16.78 6.68
C ARG A 122 -7.46 17.85 5.84
N SER A 123 -7.80 17.54 4.59
CA SER A 123 -8.51 18.47 3.70
C SER A 123 -9.95 18.70 4.18
N ARG A 124 -10.63 17.64 4.61
CA ARG A 124 -11.99 17.70 5.18
C ARG A 124 -12.01 18.50 6.48
N GLU A 125 -11.07 18.27 7.39
CA GLU A 125 -10.95 19.03 8.64
C GLU A 125 -10.78 20.54 8.40
N ARG A 126 -9.96 20.93 7.42
CA ARG A 126 -9.77 22.35 7.07
C ARG A 126 -11.03 22.99 6.52
N GLU A 127 -11.83 22.25 5.76
CA GLU A 127 -13.10 22.76 5.26
C GLU A 127 -14.10 22.94 6.39
N THR A 128 -14.21 21.98 7.30
CA THR A 128 -15.07 22.07 8.49
C THR A 128 -14.66 23.25 9.38
N GLY A 129 -13.38 23.37 9.73
CA GLY A 129 -12.89 24.48 10.55
C GLY A 129 -13.00 25.87 9.87
N LYS A 130 -13.05 25.94 8.53
CA LYS A 130 -13.38 27.18 7.82
C LYS A 130 -14.86 27.50 7.91
N ARG A 131 -15.74 26.51 7.72
CA ARG A 131 -17.20 26.69 7.87
C ARG A 131 -17.57 27.13 9.28
N ASP A 132 -16.98 26.50 10.30
CA ASP A 132 -17.25 26.84 11.70
C ASP A 132 -16.85 28.30 12.01
N ARG A 133 -15.70 28.76 11.47
CA ARG A 133 -15.25 30.16 11.60
C ARG A 133 -16.12 31.13 10.80
N GLU A 134 -16.52 30.77 9.58
CA GLU A 134 -17.43 31.58 8.77
C GLU A 134 -18.79 31.72 9.44
N GLU A 135 -19.32 30.65 10.05
CA GLU A 135 -20.57 30.67 10.81
C GLU A 135 -20.47 31.47 12.11
N GLU A 136 -19.34 31.38 12.83
CA GLU A 136 -19.07 32.22 14.02
C GLU A 136 -18.99 33.71 13.67
N LEU A 137 -18.36 34.06 12.55
CA LEU A 137 -18.30 35.43 12.04
C LEU A 137 -19.67 35.94 11.60
N PHE A 138 -20.48 35.10 10.94
CA PHE A 138 -21.85 35.46 10.52
C PHE A 138 -22.79 35.67 11.72
N ARG A 139 -22.62 34.89 12.80
CA ARG A 139 -23.36 35.09 14.07
C ARG A 139 -22.87 36.31 14.86
N ARG A 140 -21.64 36.77 14.63
CA ARG A 140 -21.04 37.95 15.27
C ARG A 140 -21.17 39.23 14.45
N GLU A 141 -21.79 39.21 13.26
CA GLU A 141 -22.13 40.46 12.57
C GLU A 141 -23.00 41.30 13.52
N PRO A 142 -22.53 42.49 13.94
CA PRO A 142 -23.32 43.32 14.82
C PRO A 142 -24.60 43.69 14.06
N GLU A 143 -25.74 43.60 14.73
CA GLU A 143 -26.98 44.23 14.28
C GLU A 143 -26.60 45.65 13.87
N ARG A 144 -26.54 45.90 12.56
CA ARG A 144 -26.35 47.25 12.04
C ARG A 144 -27.47 48.04 12.66
N GLU A 145 -27.10 48.96 13.56
CA GLU A 145 -27.94 50.02 14.08
C GLU A 145 -28.82 50.52 12.93
N ARG A 146 -30.08 50.08 12.94
CA ARG A 146 -31.16 50.74 12.22
C ARG A 146 -31.45 51.99 13.02
N ASP A 147 -30.57 52.98 12.91
CA ASP A 147 -30.87 54.32 13.35
C ASP A 147 -30.63 55.29 12.19
N ARG A 148 -31.77 55.82 11.73
CA ARG A 148 -32.03 56.98 10.85
C ARG A 148 -32.22 56.70 9.36
#